data_AF-A0A4R5TRQ9-F1
#
_entry.id   AF-A0A4R5TRQ9-F1
#
_cell.length_a   1.000
_cell.length_b   1.000
_cell.length_c   1.000
_cell.angle_alpha   90.00
_cell.angle_beta   90.00
_cell.angle_gamma   90.00
#
_symmetry.space_group_name_H-M   'P 1'
#
loop_
_entity.id
_entity.type
_entity.pdbx_description
1 polymer ?
#
loop_
_entity_poly.entity_id
_entity_poly.type
_entity_poly.pdbx_seq_one_letter_code
_entity_poly.pdbx_strand_id
1 'polypeptide(L)'
;MLKDLVDAGGSGLLVPAVLFVLVLYVIRGAFSLHGRKSQHRKEFLDLWDADRIGDDLWLEVTVRHLFGVYLPAHVIRLALSHPSSSQALLDLSELWPLLRYDASSRTVQWRSKRHRSLSSKKLARYVPLVWYFAFAILGVMSALIAYHSDQNALLRWTYSVLSIVLFGCAMTHVAKDDAIKLAAESGDVWIYRINAEAVVLDGC
;
A
#
# COMPACT_ATOMS: atom_id res chain seq x y z
N MET A 1 -0.85 -33.71 20.81
CA MET A 1 -1.28 -32.29 20.92
C MET A 1 -2.14 -31.82 19.75
N LEU A 2 -1.64 -31.76 18.51
CA LEU A 2 -2.46 -31.36 17.34
C LEU A 2 -3.56 -32.39 17.00
N LYS A 3 -3.27 -33.69 17.14
CA LYS A 3 -4.26 -34.77 16.97
C LYS A 3 -5.38 -34.71 18.01
N ASP A 4 -5.02 -34.52 19.28
CA ASP A 4 -5.98 -34.45 20.38
C ASP A 4 -6.91 -33.22 20.29
N LEU A 5 -6.41 -32.12 19.70
CA LEU A 5 -7.21 -30.90 19.44
C LEU A 5 -8.20 -31.08 18.27
N VAL A 6 -7.85 -31.91 17.28
CA VAL A 6 -8.70 -32.25 16.13
C VAL A 6 -9.78 -33.26 16.54
N ASP A 7 -9.42 -34.23 17.38
CA ASP A 7 -10.36 -35.24 17.88
C ASP A 7 -11.35 -34.67 18.92
N ALA A 8 -10.93 -33.71 19.75
CA ALA A 8 -11.82 -33.03 20.71
C ALA A 8 -12.77 -31.99 20.06
N GLY A 9 -12.46 -31.54 18.85
CA GLY A 9 -13.19 -30.45 18.19
C GLY A 9 -14.23 -30.88 17.15
N GLY A 10 -14.21 -32.15 16.75
CA GLY A 10 -15.01 -32.66 15.64
C GLY A 10 -14.77 -31.91 14.32
N SER A 11 -15.49 -32.30 13.27
CA SER A 11 -15.49 -31.64 11.95
C SER A 11 -15.86 -30.15 11.98
N GLY A 12 -16.34 -29.62 13.12
CA GLY A 12 -16.59 -28.21 13.36
C GLY A 12 -15.34 -27.34 13.52
N LEU A 13 -14.23 -27.90 14.02
CA LEU A 13 -12.95 -27.17 14.22
C LEU A 13 -12.04 -27.18 12.99
N LEU A 14 -12.29 -28.10 12.05
CA LEU A 14 -11.56 -28.20 10.80
C LEU A 14 -11.84 -27.01 9.87
N VAL A 15 -13.07 -26.49 9.89
CA VAL A 15 -13.46 -25.32 9.07
C VAL A 15 -12.74 -24.03 9.52
N PRO A 16 -12.73 -23.65 10.81
CA PRO A 16 -11.91 -22.53 11.32
C PRO A 16 -10.41 -22.71 11.07
N ALA A 17 -9.88 -23.93 11.20
CA ALA A 17 -8.46 -24.20 10.99
C ALA A 17 -8.04 -24.02 9.52
N VAL A 18 -8.83 -24.54 8.59
CA VAL A 18 -8.59 -24.35 7.14
C VAL A 18 -8.75 -22.88 6.74
N LEU A 19 -9.76 -22.19 7.30
CA LEU A 19 -9.93 -20.75 7.13
C LEU A 19 -8.74 -19.95 7.65
N PHE A 20 -8.23 -20.31 8.84
CA PHE A 20 -7.07 -19.67 9.43
C PHE A 20 -5.81 -19.86 8.56
N VAL A 21 -5.60 -21.06 8.02
CA VAL A 21 -4.50 -21.33 7.08
C VAL A 21 -4.68 -20.52 5.78
N LEU A 22 -5.89 -20.42 5.23
CA LEU A 22 -6.19 -19.62 4.05
C LEU A 22 -5.94 -18.12 4.30
N VAL A 23 -6.38 -17.61 5.46
CA VAL A 23 -6.10 -16.23 5.89
C VAL A 23 -4.60 -16.01 6.05
N LEU A 24 -3.86 -16.93 6.68
CA LEU A 24 -2.41 -16.86 6.76
C LEU A 24 -1.74 -16.90 5.37
N TYR A 25 -2.29 -17.63 4.41
CA TYR A 25 -1.78 -17.68 3.04
C TYR A 25 -2.03 -16.38 2.28
N VAL A 26 -3.21 -15.76 2.46
CA VAL A 26 -3.55 -14.44 1.91
C VAL A 26 -2.70 -13.36 2.56
N ILE A 27 -2.54 -13.41 3.89
CA ILE A 27 -1.63 -12.54 4.67
C ILE A 27 -0.21 -12.69 4.12
N ARG A 28 0.30 -13.91 4.00
CA ARG A 28 1.63 -14.18 3.44
C ARG A 28 1.74 -13.71 2.00
N GLY A 29 0.71 -13.82 1.18
CA GLY A 29 0.68 -13.28 -0.18
C GLY A 29 0.75 -11.75 -0.20
N ALA A 30 -0.05 -11.09 0.63
CA ALA A 30 -0.07 -9.63 0.78
C ALA A 30 1.25 -9.09 1.37
N PHE A 31 1.82 -9.79 2.35
CA PHE A 31 3.13 -9.46 2.92
C PHE A 31 4.29 -9.88 2.02
N SER A 32 4.17 -10.91 1.19
CA SER A 32 5.19 -11.27 0.18
C SER A 32 5.25 -10.23 -0.94
N LEU A 33 4.12 -9.58 -1.24
CA LEU A 33 4.09 -8.40 -2.10
C LEU A 33 4.81 -7.21 -1.45
N HIS A 34 4.71 -7.05 -0.12
CA HIS A 34 5.42 -6.00 0.63
C HIS A 34 6.89 -6.33 0.97
N GLY A 35 7.22 -7.60 1.18
CA GLY A 35 8.53 -8.09 1.62
C GLY A 35 9.59 -8.11 0.52
N ARG A 36 9.18 -7.99 -0.75
CA ARG A 36 10.09 -7.74 -1.88
C ARG A 36 10.89 -6.44 -1.73
N LYS A 37 10.41 -5.48 -0.92
CA LYS A 37 11.12 -4.21 -0.67
C LYS A 37 12.53 -4.41 -0.08
N SER A 38 12.78 -5.46 0.73
CA SER A 38 14.09 -5.66 1.35
C SER A 38 15.10 -6.36 0.44
N GLN A 39 14.66 -7.30 -0.41
CA GLN A 39 15.52 -7.94 -1.42
C GLN A 39 15.93 -6.93 -2.51
N HIS A 40 14.98 -6.13 -2.98
CA HIS A 40 15.22 -5.06 -3.93
C HIS A 40 16.23 -4.02 -3.45
N ARG A 41 16.30 -3.77 -2.12
CA ARG A 41 17.29 -2.85 -1.56
C ARG A 41 18.72 -3.36 -1.70
N LYS A 42 18.95 -4.67 -1.53
CA LYS A 42 20.28 -5.27 -1.69
C LYS A 42 20.69 -5.26 -3.15
N GLU A 43 19.81 -5.73 -4.03
CA GLU A 43 20.03 -5.73 -5.48
C GLU A 43 20.24 -4.31 -6.03
N PHE A 44 19.52 -3.32 -5.50
CA PHE A 44 19.73 -1.92 -5.84
C PHE A 44 21.09 -1.41 -5.40
N LEU A 45 21.56 -1.72 -4.19
CA LEU A 45 22.90 -1.29 -3.75
C LEU A 45 24.01 -1.95 -4.58
N ASP A 46 23.80 -3.18 -5.03
CA ASP A 46 24.74 -3.89 -5.90
C ASP A 46 24.76 -3.30 -7.33
N LEU A 47 23.65 -2.70 -7.79
CA LEU A 47 23.49 -2.09 -9.11
C LEU A 47 23.70 -0.57 -9.12
N TRP A 48 23.71 0.08 -7.95
CA TRP A 48 23.77 1.54 -7.84
C TRP A 48 25.16 2.05 -8.17
N ASP A 49 25.25 2.84 -9.24
CA ASP A 49 26.46 3.48 -9.70
C ASP A 49 26.34 5.01 -9.61
N ALA A 50 27.13 5.62 -8.73
CA ALA A 50 27.08 7.06 -8.49
C ALA A 50 27.58 7.87 -9.71
N ASP A 51 28.46 7.29 -10.53
CA ASP A 51 29.02 7.96 -11.70
C ASP A 51 27.98 8.08 -12.83
N ARG A 52 26.90 7.29 -12.77
CA ARG A 52 25.84 7.25 -13.79
C ARG A 52 24.59 8.04 -13.43
N ILE A 53 24.61 8.82 -12.33
CA ILE A 53 23.48 9.68 -11.91
C ILE A 53 23.11 10.73 -12.99
N GLY A 54 24.07 11.09 -13.85
CA GLY A 54 23.86 11.99 -14.99
C GLY A 54 23.08 11.39 -16.16
N ASP A 55 22.94 10.06 -16.23
CA ASP A 55 22.20 9.37 -17.29
C ASP A 55 20.72 9.26 -16.91
N ASP A 56 19.88 10.08 -17.55
CA ASP A 56 18.43 10.14 -17.31
C ASP A 56 17.77 8.76 -17.50
N LEU A 57 18.16 8.03 -18.54
CA LEU A 57 17.55 6.74 -18.87
C LEU A 57 17.92 5.68 -17.83
N TRP A 58 19.20 5.62 -17.46
CA TRP A 58 19.66 4.69 -16.43
C TRP A 58 18.95 4.94 -15.09
N LEU A 59 18.79 6.21 -14.72
CA LEU A 59 18.14 6.62 -13.47
C LEU A 59 16.67 6.20 -13.43
N GLU A 60 15.91 6.45 -14.51
CA GLU A 60 14.49 6.08 -14.61
C GLU A 60 14.28 4.57 -14.57
N VAL A 61 15.11 3.80 -15.28
CA VAL A 61 15.03 2.33 -15.29
C VAL A 61 15.35 1.76 -13.92
N THR A 62 16.37 2.28 -13.25
CA THR A 62 16.80 1.81 -11.93
C THR A 62 15.73 2.07 -10.86
N VAL A 63 15.16 3.28 -10.83
CA VAL A 63 14.07 3.63 -9.90
C VAL A 63 12.81 2.82 -10.18
N ARG A 64 12.48 2.59 -11.46
CA ARG A 64 11.37 1.71 -11.84
C ARG A 64 11.59 0.28 -11.36
N HIS A 65 12.81 -0.23 -11.43
CA HIS A 65 13.11 -1.58 -10.96
C HIS A 65 12.92 -1.72 -9.45
N LEU A 66 13.39 -0.72 -8.69
CA LEU A 66 13.32 -0.69 -7.24
C LEU A 66 11.89 -0.49 -6.70
N PHE A 67 11.16 0.51 -7.21
CA PHE A 67 9.86 0.90 -6.67
C PHE A 67 8.66 0.45 -7.51
N GLY A 68 8.89 -0.03 -8.75
CA GLY A 68 7.82 -0.46 -9.66
C GLY A 68 7.06 0.68 -10.34
N VAL A 69 7.50 1.92 -10.17
CA VAL A 69 6.81 3.13 -10.66
C VAL A 69 7.72 3.91 -11.61
N TYR A 70 7.14 4.46 -12.67
CA TYR A 70 7.85 5.34 -13.59
C TYR A 70 7.90 6.76 -13.05
N LEU A 71 9.06 7.18 -12.56
CA LEU A 71 9.34 8.56 -12.14
C LEU A 71 10.29 9.20 -13.16
N PRO A 72 10.05 10.45 -13.59
CA PRO A 72 10.97 11.15 -14.49
C PRO A 72 12.32 11.47 -13.82
N ALA A 73 13.39 11.51 -14.61
CA ALA A 73 14.76 11.70 -14.12
C ALA A 73 14.95 12.95 -13.24
N HIS A 74 14.39 14.10 -13.63
CA HIS A 74 14.50 15.34 -12.86
C HIS A 74 13.87 15.21 -11.46
N VAL A 75 12.69 14.58 -11.35
CA VAL A 75 12.03 14.37 -10.05
C VAL A 75 12.84 13.42 -9.17
N ILE A 76 13.47 12.41 -9.76
CA ILE A 76 14.36 11.50 -9.03
C ILE A 76 15.56 12.27 -8.50
N ARG A 77 16.20 13.13 -9.31
CA ARG A 77 17.33 13.98 -8.86
C ARG A 77 16.92 14.93 -7.74
N LEU A 78 15.74 15.54 -7.83
CA LEU A 78 15.18 16.35 -6.76
C LEU A 78 15.04 15.54 -5.47
N ALA A 79 14.53 14.31 -5.55
CA ALA A 79 14.43 13.44 -4.38
C ALA A 79 15.80 13.00 -3.83
N LEU A 80 16.78 12.76 -4.70
CA LEU A 80 18.16 12.42 -4.30
C LEU A 80 18.89 13.58 -3.62
N SER A 81 18.55 14.83 -3.94
CA SER A 81 19.10 16.01 -3.27
C SER A 81 18.62 16.19 -1.82
N HIS A 82 17.62 15.41 -1.39
CA HIS A 82 17.12 15.44 -0.02
C HIS A 82 18.14 14.82 0.95
N PRO A 83 18.30 15.35 2.19
CA PRO A 83 19.17 14.75 3.21
C PRO A 83 18.88 13.26 3.50
N SER A 84 17.63 12.85 3.26
CA SER A 84 17.13 11.49 3.41
C SER A 84 16.66 10.92 2.07
N SER A 85 17.57 10.87 1.09
CA SER A 85 17.29 10.51 -0.31
C SER A 85 16.49 9.21 -0.51
N SER A 86 16.81 8.16 0.27
CA SER A 86 16.09 6.88 0.19
C SER A 86 14.64 6.99 0.66
N GLN A 87 14.40 7.74 1.74
CA GLN A 87 13.05 7.97 2.26
C GLN A 87 12.26 8.87 1.31
N ALA A 88 12.90 9.92 0.79
CA ALA A 88 12.31 10.83 -0.16
C ALA A 88 11.84 10.11 -1.44
N LEU A 89 12.65 9.18 -1.97
CA LEU A 89 12.28 8.36 -3.13
C LEU A 89 11.13 7.39 -2.81
N LEU A 90 11.15 6.75 -1.65
CA LEU A 90 10.06 5.87 -1.22
C LEU A 90 8.77 6.67 -1.10
N ASP A 91 8.80 7.80 -0.41
CA ASP A 91 7.64 8.67 -0.23
C ASP A 91 7.08 9.11 -1.58
N LEU A 92 7.96 9.61 -2.44
CA LEU A 92 7.57 10.07 -3.77
C LEU A 92 6.98 8.94 -4.63
N SER A 93 7.53 7.73 -4.54
CA SER A 93 7.01 6.56 -5.26
C SER A 93 5.61 6.14 -4.79
N GLU A 94 5.33 6.25 -3.49
CA GLU A 94 4.02 5.95 -2.90
C GLU A 94 2.99 7.04 -3.21
N LEU A 95 3.44 8.29 -3.34
CA LEU A 95 2.60 9.43 -3.74
C LEU A 95 2.27 9.44 -5.23
N TRP A 96 3.20 9.00 -6.08
CA TRP A 96 3.12 9.15 -7.54
C TRP A 96 1.80 8.67 -8.19
N PRO A 97 1.17 7.55 -7.78
CA PRO A 97 -0.12 7.12 -8.33
C PRO A 97 -1.26 8.12 -8.10
N LEU A 98 -1.15 8.98 -7.09
CA LEU A 98 -2.12 10.03 -6.74
C LEU A 98 -1.89 11.32 -7.53
N LEU A 99 -0.76 11.41 -8.22
CA LEU A 99 -0.31 12.57 -8.96
C LEU A 99 -0.59 12.40 -10.46
N ARG A 100 -0.70 13.54 -11.13
CA ARG A 100 -0.76 13.68 -12.58
C ARG A 100 0.43 14.55 -12.99
N TYR A 101 1.35 13.94 -13.72
CA TYR A 101 2.50 14.62 -14.30
C TYR A 101 2.15 15.13 -15.70
N ASP A 102 2.54 16.35 -16.01
CA ASP A 102 2.50 16.93 -17.35
C ASP A 102 3.94 17.04 -17.88
N ALA A 103 4.24 16.27 -18.92
CA ALA A 103 5.57 16.23 -19.53
C ALA A 103 5.94 17.54 -20.25
N SER A 104 4.95 18.32 -20.70
CA SER A 104 5.19 19.56 -21.45
C SER A 104 5.62 20.71 -20.55
N SER A 105 4.97 20.87 -19.40
CA SER A 105 5.29 21.91 -18.40
C SER A 105 6.21 21.42 -17.29
N ARG A 106 6.56 20.13 -17.28
CA ARG A 106 7.27 19.43 -16.18
C ARG A 106 6.62 19.62 -14.81
N THR A 107 5.32 19.96 -14.77
CA THR A 107 4.60 20.17 -13.53
C THR A 107 3.82 18.94 -13.08
N VAL A 108 3.54 18.91 -11.79
CA VAL A 108 2.74 17.88 -11.14
C VAL A 108 1.52 18.51 -10.48
N GLN A 109 0.39 17.82 -10.60
CA GLN A 109 -0.85 18.19 -9.93
C GLN A 109 -1.53 16.98 -9.31
N TRP A 110 -2.38 17.18 -8.31
CA TRP A 110 -3.23 16.12 -7.78
C TRP A 110 -4.14 15.56 -8.88
N ARG A 111 -4.17 14.23 -9.03
CA ARG A 111 -5.03 13.57 -10.01
C ARG A 111 -6.52 13.78 -9.72
N SER A 112 -6.90 13.87 -8.45
CA SER A 112 -8.29 14.06 -8.02
C SER A 112 -8.44 15.27 -7.10
N LYS A 113 -9.53 16.03 -7.30
CA LYS A 113 -9.91 17.17 -6.45
C LYS A 113 -10.08 16.79 -4.97
N ARG A 114 -10.40 15.52 -4.67
CA ARG A 114 -10.52 15.01 -3.29
C ARG A 114 -9.21 15.09 -2.51
N HIS A 115 -8.08 14.94 -3.19
CA HIS A 115 -6.75 15.04 -2.59
C HIS A 115 -6.24 16.48 -2.50
N ARG A 116 -6.99 17.47 -3.03
CA ARG A 116 -6.63 18.89 -2.94
C ARG A 116 -7.17 19.59 -1.68
N SER A 117 -8.28 19.10 -1.13
CA SER A 117 -8.97 19.75 0.00
C SER A 117 -8.37 19.35 1.35
N LEU A 118 -7.89 20.32 2.14
CA LEU A 118 -7.32 20.12 3.48
C LEU A 118 -8.31 19.46 4.46
N SER A 119 -9.59 19.85 4.40
CA SER A 119 -10.63 19.25 5.23
C SER A 119 -10.92 17.80 4.83
N SER A 120 -10.88 17.51 3.53
CA SER A 120 -10.99 16.14 3.02
C SER A 120 -9.78 15.30 3.37
N LYS A 121 -8.56 15.87 3.44
CA LYS A 121 -7.34 15.16 3.87
C LYS A 121 -7.39 14.77 5.35
N LYS A 122 -7.84 15.66 6.22
CA LYS A 122 -7.98 15.36 7.67
C LYS A 122 -8.98 14.24 7.92
N LEU A 123 -10.11 14.25 7.22
CA LEU A 123 -11.09 13.18 7.31
C LEU A 123 -10.57 11.89 6.66
N ALA A 124 -9.95 11.99 5.48
CA ALA A 124 -9.38 10.84 4.76
C ALA A 124 -8.27 10.13 5.54
N ARG A 125 -7.60 10.80 6.50
CA ARG A 125 -6.61 10.15 7.39
C ARG A 125 -7.23 9.09 8.30
N TYR A 126 -8.46 9.30 8.77
CA TYR A 126 -9.11 8.40 9.72
C TYR A 126 -10.04 7.40 9.04
N VAL A 127 -10.51 7.72 7.82
CA VAL A 127 -11.47 6.87 7.08
C VAL A 127 -10.95 5.44 6.84
N PRO A 128 -9.71 5.19 6.35
CA PRO A 128 -9.20 3.84 6.15
C PRO A 128 -9.11 3.05 7.46
N LEU A 129 -8.67 3.70 8.54
CA LEU A 129 -8.59 3.08 9.87
C LEU A 129 -9.97 2.71 10.42
N VAL A 130 -10.95 3.61 10.30
CA VAL A 130 -12.33 3.35 10.73
C VAL A 130 -12.94 2.20 9.93
N TRP A 131 -12.77 2.18 8.61
CA TRP A 131 -13.25 1.09 7.77
C TRP A 131 -12.54 -0.23 8.07
N TYR A 132 -11.23 -0.21 8.33
CA TYR A 132 -10.50 -1.39 8.77
C TYR A 132 -11.12 -2.00 10.02
N PHE A 133 -11.33 -1.22 11.09
CA PHE A 133 -11.96 -1.72 12.32
C PHE A 133 -13.40 -2.16 12.09
N ALA A 134 -14.18 -1.42 11.31
CA ALA A 134 -15.56 -1.80 10.99
C ALA A 134 -15.61 -3.17 10.27
N PHE A 135 -14.79 -3.37 9.24
CA PHE A 135 -14.73 -4.63 8.52
C PHE A 135 -14.14 -5.77 9.36
N ALA A 136 -13.15 -5.50 10.21
CA ALA A 136 -12.61 -6.51 11.12
C ALA A 136 -13.64 -6.97 12.15
N ILE A 137 -14.37 -6.04 12.78
CA ILE A 137 -15.45 -6.36 13.74
C ILE A 137 -16.56 -7.15 13.06
N LEU A 138 -17.02 -6.71 11.88
CA LEU A 138 -18.02 -7.44 11.10
C LEU A 138 -17.53 -8.83 10.70
N GLY A 139 -16.26 -8.97 10.33
CA GLY A 139 -15.63 -10.25 9.99
C GLY A 139 -15.63 -11.22 11.17
N VAL A 140 -15.29 -10.73 12.37
CA VAL A 140 -15.34 -11.52 13.62
C VAL A 140 -16.78 -11.89 13.97
N MET A 141 -17.73 -10.96 13.91
CA MET A 141 -19.15 -11.23 14.17
C MET A 141 -19.70 -12.28 13.20
N SER A 142 -19.32 -12.18 11.93
CA SER A 142 -19.69 -13.16 10.90
C SER A 142 -19.12 -14.56 11.22
N ALA A 143 -17.85 -14.65 11.62
CA ALA A 143 -17.23 -15.91 12.03
C ALA A 143 -17.90 -16.51 13.29
N LEU A 144 -18.26 -15.68 14.27
CA LEU A 144 -18.98 -16.11 15.47
C LEU A 144 -20.37 -16.66 15.14
N ILE A 145 -21.11 -16.01 14.25
CA ILE A 145 -22.41 -16.51 13.78
C ILE A 145 -22.24 -17.84 13.05
N ALA A 146 -21.23 -17.97 12.19
CA ALA A 146 -20.92 -19.24 11.52
C ALA A 146 -20.63 -20.38 12.50
N TYR A 147 -19.89 -20.10 13.57
CA TYR A 147 -19.54 -21.07 14.62
C TYR A 147 -20.77 -21.56 15.40
N HIS A 148 -21.69 -20.67 15.75
CA HIS A 148 -22.90 -21.04 16.50
C HIS A 148 -24.01 -21.66 15.63
N SER A 149 -23.88 -21.62 14.30
CA SER A 149 -24.90 -22.10 13.34
C SER A 149 -24.81 -23.60 13.04
N ASP A 150 -24.60 -24.42 14.06
CA ASP A 150 -24.23 -25.84 13.90
C ASP A 150 -25.32 -26.69 13.23
N GLN A 151 -26.58 -26.28 13.32
CA GLN A 151 -27.72 -26.99 12.72
C GLN A 151 -28.00 -26.62 11.26
N ASN A 152 -27.47 -25.50 10.77
CA ASN A 152 -27.77 -24.98 9.43
C ASN A 152 -26.50 -24.85 8.59
N ALA A 153 -26.18 -25.90 7.83
CA ALA A 153 -24.98 -25.95 7.01
C ALA A 153 -24.86 -24.79 6.00
N LEU A 154 -25.98 -24.36 5.38
CA LEU A 154 -25.99 -23.22 4.46
C LEU A 154 -25.63 -21.91 5.17
N LEU A 155 -26.20 -21.65 6.35
CA LEU A 155 -25.89 -20.48 7.16
C LEU A 155 -24.42 -20.46 7.59
N ARG A 156 -23.87 -21.60 8.02
CA ARG A 156 -22.44 -21.71 8.36
C ARG A 156 -21.54 -21.35 7.18
N TRP A 157 -21.85 -21.83 5.97
CA TRP A 157 -21.07 -21.53 4.77
C TRP A 157 -21.16 -20.06 4.35
N THR A 158 -22.36 -19.47 4.33
CA THR A 158 -22.54 -18.07 3.91
C THR A 158 -21.80 -17.11 4.82
N TYR A 159 -21.91 -17.29 6.14
CA TYR A 159 -21.21 -16.46 7.11
C TYR A 159 -19.69 -16.71 7.12
N SER A 160 -19.23 -17.94 6.86
CA SER A 160 -17.79 -18.22 6.71
C SER A 160 -17.19 -17.49 5.51
N VAL A 161 -17.85 -17.55 4.35
CA VAL A 161 -17.40 -16.83 3.14
C VAL A 161 -17.45 -15.32 3.34
N LEU A 162 -18.53 -14.81 3.95
CA LEU A 162 -18.68 -13.40 4.26
C LEU A 162 -17.55 -12.91 5.17
N SER A 163 -17.18 -13.67 6.20
CA SER A 163 -16.07 -13.34 7.08
C SER A 163 -14.75 -13.18 6.32
N ILE A 164 -14.42 -14.11 5.41
CA ILE A 164 -13.21 -14.02 4.57
C ILE A 164 -13.22 -12.74 3.73
N VAL A 165 -14.35 -12.45 3.07
CA VAL A 165 -14.48 -11.26 2.21
C VAL A 165 -14.28 -10.00 3.04
N LEU A 166 -14.87 -9.92 4.24
CA LEU A 166 -14.73 -8.78 5.14
C LEU A 166 -13.28 -8.59 5.62
N PHE A 167 -12.59 -9.67 5.98
CA PHE A 167 -11.17 -9.60 6.31
C PHE A 167 -10.31 -9.17 5.12
N GLY A 168 -10.60 -9.66 3.91
CA GLY A 168 -9.95 -9.21 2.68
C GLY A 168 -10.16 -7.70 2.46
N CYS A 169 -11.39 -7.21 2.62
CA CYS A 169 -11.71 -5.78 2.54
C CYS A 169 -10.95 -4.96 3.59
N ALA A 170 -10.87 -5.43 4.84
CA ALA A 170 -10.12 -4.77 5.91
C ALA A 170 -8.64 -4.60 5.52
N MET A 171 -8.02 -5.65 4.97
CA MET A 171 -6.61 -5.62 4.55
C MET A 171 -6.36 -4.61 3.42
N THR A 172 -7.27 -4.49 2.44
CA THR A 172 -7.11 -3.50 1.36
C THR A 172 -7.20 -2.05 1.86
N HIS A 173 -7.89 -1.80 2.98
CA HIS A 173 -7.97 -0.47 3.58
C HIS A 173 -6.68 -0.11 4.32
N VAL A 174 -6.09 -1.07 5.05
CA VAL A 174 -4.78 -0.89 5.68
C VAL A 174 -3.69 -0.63 4.64
N ALA A 175 -3.68 -1.40 3.54
CA ALA A 175 -2.68 -1.22 2.48
C ALA A 175 -2.74 0.14 1.77
N LYS A 176 -3.89 0.85 1.84
CA LYS A 176 -4.07 2.19 1.27
C LYS A 176 -3.82 3.31 2.29
N ASP A 177 -3.71 2.98 3.56
CA ASP A 177 -3.62 3.94 4.66
C ASP A 177 -2.31 4.74 4.60
N ASP A 178 -1.19 4.06 4.35
CA ASP A 178 0.15 4.67 4.30
C ASP A 178 0.25 5.72 3.18
N ALA A 179 -0.21 5.39 1.97
CA ALA A 179 -0.21 6.32 0.83
C ALA A 179 -1.11 7.54 1.07
N ILE A 180 -2.24 7.37 1.75
CA ILE A 180 -3.17 8.48 2.07
C ILE A 180 -2.60 9.37 3.17
N LYS A 181 -2.00 8.79 4.21
CA LYS A 181 -1.32 9.53 5.28
C LYS A 181 -0.18 10.36 4.72
N LEU A 182 0.66 9.74 3.90
CA LEU A 182 1.77 10.41 3.24
C LEU A 182 1.29 11.55 2.32
N ALA A 183 0.22 11.34 1.55
CA ALA A 183 -0.41 12.38 0.73
C ALA A 183 -0.94 13.57 1.54
N ALA A 184 -1.37 13.33 2.78
CA ALA A 184 -1.82 14.37 3.69
C ALA A 184 -0.66 15.14 4.33
N GLU A 185 0.46 14.48 4.62
CA GLU A 185 1.59 15.05 5.34
C GLU A 185 2.60 15.78 4.44
N SER A 186 3.04 15.15 3.35
CA SER A 186 4.13 15.65 2.51
C SER A 186 3.73 15.91 1.05
N GLY A 187 2.54 15.49 0.63
CA GLY A 187 2.10 15.55 -0.76
C GLY A 187 2.09 16.97 -1.37
N ASP A 188 1.59 17.98 -0.64
CA ASP A 188 1.58 19.36 -1.14
C ASP A 188 2.99 19.96 -1.21
N VAL A 189 3.86 19.59 -0.27
CA VAL A 189 5.27 20.03 -0.26
C VAL A 189 6.01 19.48 -1.46
N TRP A 190 5.79 18.20 -1.79
CA TRP A 190 6.36 17.58 -2.98
C TRP A 190 5.88 18.24 -4.27
N ILE A 191 4.57 18.47 -4.42
CA ILE A 191 4.02 19.17 -5.59
C ILE A 191 4.63 20.57 -5.73
N TYR A 192 4.72 21.32 -4.62
CA TYR A 192 5.32 22.65 -4.64
C TYR A 192 6.79 22.62 -5.08
N ARG A 193 7.60 21.69 -4.53
CA ARG A 193 9.03 21.59 -4.87
C ARG A 193 9.25 21.23 -6.33
N ILE A 194 8.50 20.24 -6.85
CA ILE A 194 8.62 19.81 -8.25
C ILE A 194 8.24 20.95 -9.20
N ASN A 195 7.13 21.65 -8.90
CA ASN A 195 6.69 22.77 -9.73
C ASN A 195 7.63 23.98 -9.64
N ALA A 196 8.23 24.23 -8.47
CA ALA A 196 9.21 25.30 -8.32
C ALA A 196 10.48 25.04 -9.14
N GLU A 197 10.95 23.77 -9.19
CA GLU A 197 12.09 23.38 -10.01
C GLU A 197 11.80 23.54 -11.51
N ALA A 198 10.60 23.17 -11.97
CA ALA A 198 10.18 23.36 -13.36
C ALA A 198 10.23 24.85 -13.78
N VAL A 199 9.75 25.75 -12.92
CA VAL A 199 9.77 27.20 -13.19
C VAL A 199 11.20 27.75 -13.29
N VAL A 200 12.14 27.25 -12.48
CA VAL A 200 13.54 27.66 -12.55
C VAL A 200 14.19 27.23 -13.86
N LEU A 201 13.84 26.04 -14.36
CA LEU A 201 14.40 25.49 -15.60
C LEU A 201 13.83 26.16 -16.87
N ASP A 202 12.58 26.64 -16.84
CA ASP A 202 11.95 27.36 -17.97
C ASP A 202 12.38 28.84 -18.04
N GLY A 203 12.97 29.37 -16.96
CA GLY A 203 13.45 30.76 -16.87
C GLY A 203 14.93 30.97 -17.24
N CYS A 204 15.65 29.92 -17.64
CA CYS A 204 17.02 29.96 -18.18
C CYS A 204 17.00 29.68 -19.69
#